data_AF-A0A7X0X5W7-F1
#
_entry.id   AF-A0A7X0X5W7-F1
#
_cell.length_a   1.000
_cell.length_b   1.000
_cell.length_c   1.000
_cell.angle_alpha   90.00
_cell.angle_beta   90.00
_cell.angle_gamma   90.00
#
_symmetry.space_group_name_H-M   'P 1'
#
loop_
_entity.id
_entity.type
_entity.pdbx_description
1 polymer ?
#
loop_
_entity_poly.entity_id
_entity_poly.type
_entity_poly.pdbx_seq_one_letter_code
_entity_poly.pdbx_strand_id
1 'polypeptide(L)'
;MEQLFDILPSEWAERFLETEKERLVLNFKEAGTLSLLQSKAGGRGYLPKEQGYPLTEEGKPLSLLAQINFSEMPQMENYPEFGILAFYIDYQDDLLGLNFENPTKQENFRVFFFDDLGSESLTAEEQDFFFKDVLKTHFYPVVNGEFKISGLVSDQILLQDSYDFEHEFGHNFYELADLIFAEAEDKIDQLFNLATEKSQVGGYPFFTQEDPRMYTESPHHDTLLFQLASEDFDENRMAIMWGDCGVGNFFINKQDLINRDFSNILYNWDCS
;
A
#
# COMPACT_ATOMS: atom_id res chain seq x y z
N MET A 1 2.20 -0.87 23.22
CA MET A 1 1.20 -0.49 24.24
C MET A 1 1.83 0.02 25.53
N GLU A 2 2.66 -0.75 26.26
CA GLU A 2 3.28 -0.26 27.53
C GLU A 2 4.10 1.02 27.33
N GLN A 3 4.83 1.13 26.21
CA GLN A 3 5.65 2.31 25.88
C GLN A 3 4.85 3.62 25.78
N LEU A 4 3.54 3.58 25.49
CA LEU A 4 2.73 4.80 25.46
C LEU A 4 2.62 5.43 26.85
N PHE A 5 2.46 4.62 27.90
CA PHE A 5 2.36 5.10 29.28
C PHE A 5 3.68 5.62 29.83
N ASP A 6 4.81 5.24 29.21
CA ASP A 6 6.13 5.78 29.56
C ASP A 6 6.33 7.21 29.01
N ILE A 7 5.65 7.54 27.90
CA ILE A 7 5.82 8.81 27.18
C ILE A 7 4.69 9.79 27.52
N LEU A 8 3.43 9.33 27.43
CA LEU A 8 2.20 10.12 27.53
C LEU A 8 1.62 10.15 28.95
N PRO A 9 0.91 11.23 29.33
CA PRO A 9 -0.01 11.19 30.47
C PRO A 9 -1.07 10.09 30.28
N SER A 10 -1.51 9.45 31.36
CA SER A 10 -2.39 8.26 31.30
C SER A 10 -3.67 8.46 30.49
N GLU A 11 -4.33 9.60 30.62
CA GLU A 11 -5.54 9.93 29.85
C GLU A 11 -5.28 9.93 28.34
N TRP A 12 -4.13 10.47 27.91
CA TRP A 12 -3.75 10.47 26.50
C TRP A 12 -3.32 9.08 26.03
N ALA A 13 -2.56 8.34 26.84
CA ALA A 13 -2.19 6.96 26.51
C ALA A 13 -3.45 6.08 26.29
N GLU A 14 -4.46 6.22 27.14
CA GLU A 14 -5.75 5.54 26.99
C GLU A 14 -6.46 5.97 25.70
N ARG A 15 -6.53 7.27 25.40
CA ARG A 15 -7.15 7.78 24.17
C ARG A 15 -6.45 7.27 22.90
N PHE A 16 -5.12 7.21 22.88
CA PHE A 16 -4.40 6.63 21.75
C PHE A 16 -4.68 5.12 21.60
N LEU A 17 -4.81 4.38 22.71
CA LEU A 17 -5.16 2.95 22.65
C LEU A 17 -6.55 2.69 22.10
N GLU A 18 -7.49 3.64 22.21
CA GLU A 18 -8.82 3.53 21.58
C GLU A 18 -8.76 3.57 20.04
N THR A 19 -7.65 4.06 19.47
CA THR A 19 -7.40 4.07 18.02
C THR A 19 -6.83 2.77 17.49
N GLU A 20 -6.69 1.75 18.33
CA GLU A 20 -6.10 0.48 17.92
C GLU A 20 -6.89 -0.16 16.75
N LYS A 21 -6.18 -0.47 15.67
CA LYS A 21 -6.75 -1.01 14.43
C LYS A 21 -5.91 -2.17 13.92
N GLU A 22 -6.59 -3.25 13.55
CA GLU A 22 -5.97 -4.42 12.93
C GLU A 22 -5.35 -4.06 11.57
N ARG A 23 -4.13 -4.55 11.31
CA ARG A 23 -3.47 -4.51 10.00
C ARG A 23 -2.76 -5.82 9.69
N LEU A 24 -2.52 -6.06 8.41
CA LEU A 24 -1.62 -7.11 7.95
C LEU A 24 -0.31 -6.49 7.48
N VAL A 25 0.75 -6.66 8.28
CA VAL A 25 2.11 -6.26 7.91
C VAL A 25 2.66 -7.23 6.88
N LEU A 26 3.18 -6.68 5.78
CA LEU A 26 3.78 -7.45 4.70
C LEU A 26 5.30 -7.46 4.83
N ASN A 27 5.87 -8.64 4.70
CA ASN A 27 7.32 -8.84 4.69
C ASN A 27 7.75 -9.47 3.37
N PHE A 28 8.90 -9.05 2.86
CA PHE A 28 9.44 -9.49 1.58
C PHE A 28 10.65 -10.38 1.77
N LYS A 29 10.79 -11.37 0.91
CA LYS A 29 11.99 -12.18 0.84
C LYS A 29 12.30 -12.57 -0.59
N GLU A 30 13.59 -12.67 -0.89
CA GLU A 30 14.01 -13.39 -2.08
C GLU A 30 13.56 -14.84 -1.99
N ALA A 31 13.09 -15.34 -3.12
CA ALA A 31 12.73 -16.73 -3.32
C ALA A 31 13.26 -17.15 -4.69
N GLY A 32 13.29 -18.46 -4.93
CA GLY A 32 13.44 -18.95 -6.30
C GLY A 32 12.22 -18.59 -7.15
N THR A 33 12.03 -19.30 -8.26
CA THR A 33 10.87 -19.10 -9.12
C THR A 33 9.54 -19.19 -8.35
N LEU A 34 8.79 -18.09 -8.35
CA LEU A 34 7.45 -18.02 -7.77
C LEU A 34 6.41 -18.37 -8.81
N SER A 35 5.40 -19.16 -8.43
CA SER A 35 4.26 -19.41 -9.31
C SER A 35 3.44 -18.14 -9.51
N LEU A 36 2.61 -18.11 -10.57
CA LEU A 36 1.72 -16.99 -10.84
C LEU A 36 0.66 -16.78 -9.74
N LEU A 37 0.36 -17.80 -8.93
CA LEU A 37 -0.67 -17.73 -7.87
C LEU A 37 -0.13 -17.27 -6.50
N GLN A 38 1.19 -17.10 -6.36
CA GLN A 38 1.80 -16.76 -5.07
C GLN A 38 1.82 -15.26 -4.83
N SER A 39 1.60 -14.87 -3.58
CA SER A 39 1.74 -13.50 -3.11
C SER A 39 3.16 -13.01 -3.34
N LYS A 40 3.30 -11.90 -4.07
CA LYS A 40 4.59 -11.40 -4.51
C LYS A 40 4.57 -9.89 -4.76
N ALA A 41 5.74 -9.26 -4.65
CA ALA A 41 6.01 -7.93 -5.17
C ALA A 41 6.85 -8.06 -6.44
N GLY A 42 6.50 -7.32 -7.49
CA GLY A 42 7.14 -7.39 -8.80
C GLY A 42 6.89 -8.70 -9.55
N GLY A 43 7.63 -8.89 -10.64
CA GLY A 43 7.56 -10.11 -11.46
C GLY A 43 6.30 -10.21 -12.34
N ARG A 44 5.77 -11.44 -12.44
CA ARG A 44 4.57 -11.79 -13.23
C ARG A 44 3.56 -12.51 -12.34
N GLY A 45 2.29 -12.14 -12.48
CA GLY A 45 1.19 -12.58 -11.61
C GLY A 45 0.17 -13.43 -12.34
N TYR A 46 -0.84 -13.87 -11.59
CA TYR A 46 -1.98 -14.57 -12.16
C TYR A 46 -2.81 -13.58 -12.97
N LEU A 47 -3.08 -13.94 -14.22
CA LEU A 47 -3.86 -13.11 -15.12
C LEU A 47 -4.60 -14.00 -16.12
N PRO A 48 -5.91 -14.23 -15.95
CA PRO A 48 -6.71 -15.03 -16.87
C PRO A 48 -6.57 -14.56 -18.32
N LYS A 49 -6.46 -15.49 -19.28
CA LYS A 49 -6.35 -15.15 -20.71
C LYS A 49 -7.54 -14.31 -21.21
N GLU A 50 -8.72 -14.55 -20.67
CA GLU A 50 -9.94 -13.81 -20.98
C GLU A 50 -9.94 -12.35 -20.49
N GLN A 51 -9.19 -12.06 -19.41
CA GLN A 51 -9.02 -10.70 -18.90
C GLN A 51 -8.19 -9.83 -19.86
N GLY A 52 -7.24 -10.45 -20.57
CA GLY A 52 -6.23 -9.75 -21.36
C GLY A 52 -5.18 -9.05 -20.50
N TYR A 53 -4.11 -8.58 -21.13
CA TYR A 53 -3.04 -7.87 -20.42
C TYR A 53 -3.42 -6.41 -20.16
N PRO A 54 -3.21 -5.86 -18.94
CA PRO A 54 -3.54 -4.47 -18.65
C PRO A 54 -2.61 -3.50 -19.39
N LEU A 55 -3.19 -2.57 -20.15
CA LEU A 55 -2.49 -1.55 -20.93
C LEU A 55 -3.01 -0.15 -20.55
N THR A 56 -2.17 0.87 -20.72
CA THR A 56 -2.59 2.29 -20.73
C THR A 56 -3.45 2.60 -21.95
N GLU A 57 -4.04 3.80 -22.01
CA GLU A 57 -4.78 4.26 -23.19
C GLU A 57 -3.91 4.30 -24.46
N GLU A 58 -2.60 4.56 -24.32
CA GLU A 58 -1.62 4.56 -25.42
C GLU A 58 -1.14 3.14 -25.78
N GLY A 59 -1.64 2.11 -25.11
CA GLY A 59 -1.28 0.71 -25.36
C GLY A 59 0.04 0.28 -24.72
N LYS A 60 0.57 1.05 -23.76
CA LYS A 60 1.77 0.65 -23.01
C LYS A 60 1.42 -0.42 -21.97
N PRO A 61 2.25 -1.46 -21.78
CA PRO A 61 1.97 -2.47 -20.76
C PRO A 61 2.18 -1.95 -19.34
N LEU A 62 1.18 -2.20 -18.47
CA LEU A 62 1.32 -1.96 -17.04
C LEU A 62 2.14 -3.08 -16.38
N SER A 63 2.90 -2.72 -15.35
CA SER A 63 3.75 -3.66 -14.60
C SER A 63 3.10 -4.08 -13.30
N LEU A 64 3.19 -5.36 -12.94
CA LEU A 64 2.74 -5.84 -11.64
C LEU A 64 3.58 -5.19 -10.54
N LEU A 65 2.93 -4.41 -9.68
CA LEU A 65 3.51 -3.84 -8.48
C LEU A 65 3.56 -4.91 -7.39
N ALA A 66 2.41 -5.49 -7.08
CA ALA A 66 2.28 -6.59 -6.15
C ALA A 66 0.98 -7.37 -6.41
N GLN A 67 0.93 -8.61 -5.95
CA GLN A 67 -0.32 -9.34 -5.76
C GLN A 67 -0.34 -10.03 -4.41
N ILE A 68 -1.54 -10.12 -3.82
CA ILE A 68 -1.82 -10.77 -2.55
C ILE A 68 -2.79 -11.91 -2.81
N ASN A 69 -2.37 -13.15 -2.56
CA ASN A 69 -3.26 -14.29 -2.51
C ASN A 69 -3.75 -14.44 -1.07
N PHE A 70 -5.03 -14.15 -0.83
CA PHE A 70 -5.60 -14.18 0.51
C PHE A 70 -5.58 -15.57 1.16
N SER A 71 -5.47 -16.63 0.36
CA SER A 71 -5.30 -18.00 0.88
C SER A 71 -3.93 -18.23 1.53
N GLU A 72 -2.94 -17.37 1.25
CA GLU A 72 -1.60 -17.41 1.85
C GLU A 72 -1.44 -16.46 3.04
N MET A 73 -2.47 -15.65 3.34
CA MET A 73 -2.45 -14.66 4.41
C MET A 73 -3.28 -15.13 5.62
N PRO A 74 -2.93 -14.68 6.83
CA PRO A 74 -3.85 -14.74 7.96
C PRO A 74 -5.15 -14.00 7.61
N GLN A 75 -6.25 -14.46 8.18
CA GLN A 75 -7.56 -13.85 7.99
C GLN A 75 -7.62 -12.52 8.73
N MET A 76 -8.31 -11.54 8.13
CA MET A 76 -8.58 -10.22 8.70
C MET A 76 -10.05 -9.90 8.55
N GLU A 77 -10.58 -9.07 9.45
CA GLU A 77 -11.97 -8.65 9.37
C GLU A 77 -12.25 -7.87 8.08
N ASN A 78 -13.37 -8.15 7.40
CA ASN A 78 -13.83 -7.49 6.17
C ASN A 78 -12.97 -7.72 4.90
N TYR A 79 -11.81 -8.38 4.99
CA TYR A 79 -11.00 -8.75 3.83
C TYR A 79 -11.43 -10.11 3.24
N PRO A 80 -11.20 -10.35 1.93
CA PRO A 80 -11.50 -11.65 1.34
C PRO A 80 -10.71 -12.79 1.99
N GLU A 81 -11.35 -13.94 2.18
CA GLU A 81 -10.67 -15.15 2.69
C GLU A 81 -9.93 -15.93 1.58
N PHE A 82 -10.31 -15.70 0.33
CA PHE A 82 -9.81 -16.37 -0.87
C PHE A 82 -9.77 -15.37 -2.04
N GLY A 83 -8.93 -15.68 -3.03
CA GLY A 83 -8.76 -14.89 -4.25
C GLY A 83 -7.43 -14.15 -4.29
N ILE A 84 -7.12 -13.58 -5.44
CA ILE A 84 -5.91 -12.79 -5.68
C ILE A 84 -6.31 -11.34 -5.95
N LEU A 85 -5.79 -10.42 -5.13
CA LEU A 85 -5.82 -8.99 -5.40
C LEU A 85 -4.49 -8.57 -6.01
N ALA A 86 -4.50 -8.01 -7.22
CA ALA A 86 -3.32 -7.65 -7.98
C ALA A 86 -3.32 -6.16 -8.34
N PHE A 87 -2.19 -5.50 -8.14
CA PHE A 87 -1.98 -4.07 -8.38
C PHE A 87 -0.96 -3.90 -9.51
N TYR A 88 -1.33 -3.11 -10.52
CA TYR A 88 -0.50 -2.80 -11.67
C TYR A 88 -0.33 -1.28 -11.78
N ILE A 89 0.87 -0.81 -12.14
CA ILE A 89 1.17 0.62 -12.36
C ILE A 89 2.05 0.82 -13.61
N ASP A 90 2.10 2.04 -14.13
CA ASP A 90 2.92 2.38 -15.30
C ASP A 90 4.36 2.72 -14.92
N TYR A 91 5.28 1.76 -15.07
CA TYR A 91 6.72 2.01 -14.92
C TYR A 91 7.35 2.79 -16.08
N GLN A 92 6.58 3.17 -17.09
CA GLN A 92 7.01 3.96 -18.24
C GLN A 92 6.53 5.41 -18.19
N ASP A 93 6.07 5.83 -17.02
CA ASP A 93 5.60 7.17 -16.70
C ASP A 93 6.39 7.69 -15.48
N ASP A 94 6.79 8.97 -15.53
CA ASP A 94 7.58 9.61 -14.48
C ASP A 94 6.78 9.75 -13.18
N LEU A 95 5.44 9.75 -13.28
CA LEU A 95 4.52 9.78 -12.15
C LEU A 95 4.08 8.38 -11.70
N LEU A 96 4.70 7.31 -12.22
CA LEU A 96 4.38 5.92 -11.85
C LEU A 96 2.87 5.62 -11.98
N GLY A 97 2.22 6.22 -12.97
CA GLY A 97 0.79 6.08 -13.24
C GLY A 97 -0.15 6.90 -12.35
N LEU A 98 0.36 7.75 -11.46
CA LEU A 98 -0.45 8.63 -10.63
C LEU A 98 -1.13 9.70 -11.49
N ASN A 99 -2.42 9.91 -11.24
CA ASN A 99 -3.22 10.93 -11.89
C ASN A 99 -3.71 11.97 -10.87
N PHE A 100 -3.04 13.13 -10.81
CA PHE A 100 -3.39 14.20 -9.87
C PHE A 100 -4.79 14.78 -10.05
N GLU A 101 -5.29 14.82 -11.29
CA GLU A 101 -6.62 15.38 -11.60
C GLU A 101 -7.75 14.40 -11.26
N ASN A 102 -7.49 13.10 -11.43
CA ASN A 102 -8.43 12.05 -11.10
C ASN A 102 -7.71 10.80 -10.60
N PRO A 103 -7.38 10.73 -9.30
CA PRO A 103 -6.58 9.65 -8.72
C PRO A 103 -7.34 8.31 -8.67
N THR A 104 -8.62 8.30 -9.06
CA THR A 104 -9.44 7.09 -9.16
C THR A 104 -9.51 6.49 -10.56
N LYS A 105 -8.97 7.22 -11.56
CA LYS A 105 -9.03 6.82 -12.97
C LYS A 105 -7.98 5.74 -13.23
N GLN A 106 -8.42 4.49 -13.28
CA GLN A 106 -7.57 3.31 -13.49
C GLN A 106 -7.06 3.17 -14.94
N GLU A 107 -6.44 4.21 -15.50
CA GLU A 107 -5.88 4.19 -16.85
C GLU A 107 -4.39 3.82 -16.84
N ASN A 108 -3.63 4.49 -15.99
CA ASN A 108 -2.19 4.28 -15.83
C ASN A 108 -1.85 3.40 -14.62
N PHE A 109 -2.87 2.94 -13.90
CA PHE A 109 -2.80 1.86 -12.93
C PHE A 109 -4.01 0.94 -13.11
N ARG A 110 -3.95 -0.26 -12.53
CA ARG A 110 -5.08 -1.19 -12.53
C ARG A 110 -5.08 -2.05 -11.28
N VAL A 111 -6.25 -2.22 -10.69
CA VAL A 111 -6.48 -3.17 -9.61
C VAL A 111 -7.43 -4.25 -10.11
N PHE A 112 -7.04 -5.50 -9.95
CA PHE A 112 -7.87 -6.66 -10.25
C PHE A 112 -8.06 -7.50 -9.01
N PHE A 113 -9.27 -8.05 -8.87
CA PHE A 113 -9.54 -9.11 -7.92
C PHE A 113 -10.05 -10.34 -8.67
N PHE A 114 -9.36 -11.46 -8.49
CA PHE A 114 -9.70 -12.73 -9.11
C PHE A 114 -10.14 -13.71 -8.03
N ASP A 115 -11.42 -14.07 -8.02
CA ASP A 115 -12.02 -15.06 -7.12
C ASP A 115 -12.19 -16.45 -7.74
N ASP A 116 -12.01 -16.58 -9.06
CA ASP A 116 -11.80 -17.85 -9.75
C ASP A 116 -10.34 -17.99 -10.20
N LEU A 117 -9.61 -18.90 -9.55
CA LEU A 117 -8.21 -19.19 -9.85
C LEU A 117 -8.04 -20.45 -10.73
N GLY A 118 -9.15 -21.02 -11.22
CA GLY A 118 -9.16 -22.20 -12.09
C GLY A 118 -9.01 -21.87 -13.58
N SER A 119 -9.27 -20.63 -13.98
CA SER A 119 -9.12 -20.18 -15.37
C SER A 119 -7.67 -20.24 -15.86
N GLU A 120 -7.50 -20.52 -17.16
CA GLU A 120 -6.19 -20.53 -17.79
C GLU A 120 -5.57 -19.12 -17.73
N SER A 121 -4.43 -19.02 -17.04
CA SER A 121 -3.64 -17.78 -16.94
C SER A 121 -2.72 -17.62 -18.15
N LEU A 122 -2.42 -16.38 -18.50
CA LEU A 122 -1.24 -16.06 -19.30
C LEU A 122 0.01 -16.55 -18.57
N THR A 123 0.95 -17.18 -19.28
CA THR A 123 2.24 -17.57 -18.73
C THR A 123 3.15 -16.36 -18.50
N ALA A 124 4.22 -16.51 -17.72
CA ALA A 124 5.19 -15.43 -17.53
C ALA A 124 5.80 -14.98 -18.87
N GLU A 125 6.09 -15.92 -19.77
CA GLU A 125 6.64 -15.65 -21.10
C GLU A 125 5.64 -14.93 -22.02
N GLU A 126 4.35 -15.30 -21.96
CA GLU A 126 3.29 -14.59 -22.68
C GLU A 126 3.15 -13.14 -22.19
N GLN A 127 3.28 -12.92 -20.88
CA GLN A 127 3.28 -11.58 -20.28
C GLN A 127 4.54 -10.78 -20.68
N ASP A 128 5.72 -11.40 -20.69
CA ASP A 128 6.98 -10.76 -21.10
C ASP A 128 6.97 -10.27 -22.54
N PHE A 129 6.20 -10.92 -23.42
CA PHE A 129 6.06 -10.50 -24.81
C PHE A 129 5.50 -9.07 -24.96
N PHE A 130 4.68 -8.61 -24.02
CA PHE A 130 4.16 -7.24 -24.02
C PHE A 130 5.26 -6.19 -23.80
N PHE A 131 6.35 -6.56 -23.13
CA PHE A 131 7.45 -5.65 -22.80
C PHE A 131 8.62 -5.69 -23.79
N LYS A 132 8.55 -6.52 -24.85
CA LYS A 132 9.68 -6.76 -25.75
C LYS A 132 10.23 -5.49 -26.44
N ASP A 133 9.36 -4.51 -26.67
CA ASP A 133 9.68 -3.25 -27.35
C ASP A 133 9.82 -2.07 -26.37
N VAL A 134 9.71 -2.33 -25.06
CA VAL A 134 9.86 -1.30 -24.02
C VAL A 134 11.34 -0.97 -23.87
N LEU A 135 11.69 0.31 -24.06
CA LEU A 135 13.06 0.78 -23.88
C LEU A 135 13.40 0.84 -22.39
N LYS A 136 14.50 0.18 -21.99
CA LYS A 136 14.99 0.20 -20.60
C LYS A 136 15.25 1.60 -20.05
N THR A 137 15.52 2.58 -20.91
CA THR A 137 15.75 3.98 -20.52
C THR A 137 14.48 4.70 -20.09
N HIS A 138 13.31 4.17 -20.42
CA HIS A 138 12.00 4.68 -20.03
C HIS A 138 11.28 3.68 -19.14
N PHE A 139 12.02 2.90 -18.34
CA PHE A 139 11.44 1.88 -17.47
C PHE A 139 12.03 2.04 -16.07
N TYR A 140 11.19 2.52 -15.15
CA TYR A 140 11.55 2.91 -13.78
C TYR A 140 10.81 1.99 -12.79
N PRO A 141 11.33 0.77 -12.55
CA PRO A 141 10.65 -0.17 -11.69
C PRO A 141 10.72 0.26 -10.23
N VAL A 142 9.56 0.37 -9.58
CA VAL A 142 9.46 0.53 -8.13
C VAL A 142 9.99 -0.70 -7.42
N VAL A 143 9.62 -1.90 -7.87
CA VAL A 143 10.11 -3.17 -7.32
C VAL A 143 11.25 -3.68 -8.19
N ASN A 144 12.47 -3.65 -7.64
CA ASN A 144 13.68 -4.12 -8.32
C ASN A 144 13.90 -5.62 -8.09
N GLY A 145 13.02 -6.43 -8.69
CA GLY A 145 13.09 -7.88 -8.66
C GLY A 145 11.72 -8.54 -8.55
N GLU A 146 11.72 -9.74 -7.99
CA GLU A 146 10.53 -10.49 -7.64
C GLU A 146 10.72 -11.04 -6.23
N PHE A 147 9.83 -10.65 -5.30
CA PHE A 147 9.95 -10.98 -3.89
C PHE A 147 8.70 -11.69 -3.41
N LYS A 148 8.86 -12.78 -2.66
CA LYS A 148 7.75 -13.46 -2.02
C LYS A 148 7.24 -12.61 -0.86
N ILE A 149 5.91 -12.45 -0.78
CA ILE A 149 5.25 -11.78 0.32
C ILE A 149 4.81 -12.80 1.37
N SER A 150 4.96 -12.44 2.65
CA SER A 150 4.31 -13.11 3.78
C SER A 150 3.69 -12.08 4.72
N GLY A 151 2.50 -12.39 5.24
CA GLY A 151 1.75 -11.50 6.09
C GLY A 151 1.81 -11.87 7.58
N LEU A 152 1.77 -10.85 8.44
CA LEU A 152 1.62 -10.97 9.89
C LEU A 152 0.53 -10.00 10.36
N VAL A 153 -0.52 -10.53 10.99
CA VAL A 153 -1.52 -9.67 11.64
C VAL A 153 -0.91 -9.04 12.89
N SER A 154 -1.12 -7.74 13.01
CA SER A 154 -0.70 -6.94 14.16
C SER A 154 -1.65 -5.77 14.35
N ASP A 155 -1.69 -5.24 15.55
CA ASP A 155 -2.43 -4.00 15.82
C ASP A 155 -1.55 -2.77 15.58
N GLN A 156 -2.16 -1.71 15.07
CA GLN A 156 -1.54 -0.41 14.83
C GLN A 156 -2.30 0.66 15.59
N ILE A 157 -1.55 1.60 16.17
CA ILE A 157 -2.08 2.79 16.84
C ILE A 157 -1.89 3.97 15.90
N LEU A 158 -2.85 4.90 15.89
CA LEU A 158 -2.85 6.10 15.08
C LEU A 158 -1.85 7.11 15.63
N LEU A 159 -0.64 7.12 15.07
CA LEU A 159 0.49 7.94 15.52
C LEU A 159 1.11 8.79 14.40
N GLN A 160 0.50 8.78 13.22
CA GLN A 160 1.01 9.51 12.06
C GLN A 160 -0.02 10.52 11.58
N ASP A 161 0.50 11.65 11.10
CA ASP A 161 -0.33 12.72 10.58
C ASP A 161 -1.05 12.25 9.30
N SER A 162 -2.37 12.35 9.33
CA SER A 162 -3.26 11.83 8.29
C SER A 162 -4.67 12.35 8.51
N TYR A 163 -5.55 12.14 7.52
CA TYR A 163 -6.98 12.43 7.67
C TYR A 163 -7.57 11.71 8.89
N ASP A 164 -7.18 10.46 9.11
CA ASP A 164 -7.67 9.67 10.23
C ASP A 164 -7.27 10.31 11.57
N PHE A 165 -6.03 10.83 11.68
CA PHE A 165 -5.51 11.46 12.89
C PHE A 165 -6.25 12.76 13.19
N GLU A 166 -6.38 13.66 12.21
CA GLU A 166 -7.09 14.91 12.40
C GLU A 166 -8.57 14.68 12.72
N HIS A 167 -9.20 13.68 12.10
CA HIS A 167 -10.60 13.34 12.37
C HIS A 167 -10.81 12.85 13.81
N GLU A 168 -9.88 12.02 14.32
CA GLU A 168 -9.96 11.44 15.66
C GLU A 168 -9.62 12.44 16.78
N PHE A 169 -8.59 13.27 16.55
CA PHE A 169 -8.04 14.14 17.58
C PHE A 169 -8.47 15.60 17.46
N GLY A 170 -8.94 16.04 16.29
CA GLY A 170 -9.29 17.43 15.98
C GLY A 170 -8.08 18.34 15.76
N HIS A 171 -6.89 17.77 15.63
CA HIS A 171 -5.59 18.43 15.48
C HIS A 171 -4.68 17.56 14.62
N ASN A 172 -3.74 18.15 13.90
CA ASN A 172 -2.62 17.39 13.33
C ASN A 172 -1.70 16.86 14.45
N PHE A 173 -0.84 15.90 14.10
CA PHE A 173 0.02 15.23 15.08
C PHE A 173 0.86 16.19 15.92
N TYR A 174 1.52 17.16 15.28
CA TYR A 174 2.44 18.07 15.95
C TYR A 174 1.71 19.04 16.88
N GLU A 175 0.58 19.60 16.44
CA GLU A 175 -0.27 20.45 17.30
C GLU A 175 -0.75 19.70 18.54
N LEU A 176 -1.19 18.44 18.39
CA LEU A 176 -1.61 17.64 19.52
C LEU A 176 -0.44 17.33 20.45
N ALA A 177 0.71 16.96 19.90
CA ALA A 177 1.90 16.63 20.67
C ALA A 177 2.39 17.86 21.47
N ASP A 178 2.35 19.06 20.89
CA ASP A 178 2.66 20.32 21.57
C ASP A 178 1.69 20.61 22.72
N LEU A 179 0.39 20.36 22.52
CA LEU A 179 -0.61 20.51 23.59
C LEU A 179 -0.36 19.55 24.76
N ILE A 180 0.08 18.32 24.48
CA ILE A 180 0.32 17.30 25.50
C ILE A 180 1.63 17.55 26.25
N PHE A 181 2.70 17.92 25.53
CA PHE A 181 4.06 17.96 26.05
C PHE A 181 4.61 19.37 26.32
N ALA A 182 3.87 20.43 25.94
CA ALA A 182 4.32 21.82 26.05
C ALA A 182 5.69 22.04 25.38
N GLU A 183 5.79 21.67 24.09
CA GLU A 183 6.99 21.82 23.25
C GLU A 183 8.21 20.99 23.71
N ALA A 184 8.02 19.93 24.50
CA ALA A 184 9.12 19.01 24.84
C ALA A 184 9.47 18.10 23.64
N GLU A 185 10.33 18.62 22.76
CA GLU A 185 10.79 17.97 21.51
C GLU A 185 11.20 16.49 21.73
N ASP A 186 11.89 16.17 22.82
CA ASP A 186 12.35 14.81 23.11
C ASP A 186 11.20 13.80 23.29
N LYS A 187 10.06 14.25 23.82
CA LYS A 187 8.86 13.41 23.98
C LYS A 187 8.06 13.31 22.70
N ILE A 188 8.00 14.40 21.94
CA ILE A 188 7.36 14.42 20.61
C ILE A 188 8.09 13.42 19.70
N ASP A 189 9.41 13.48 19.65
CA ASP A 189 10.25 12.54 18.91
C ASP A 189 10.06 11.10 19.39
N GLN A 190 10.03 10.86 20.71
CA GLN A 190 9.78 9.53 21.25
C GLN A 190 8.43 8.97 20.83
N LEU A 191 7.37 9.78 20.86
CA LEU A 191 6.03 9.38 20.44
C LEU A 191 5.98 9.11 18.93
N PHE A 192 6.55 10.01 18.13
CA PHE A 192 6.61 9.87 16.67
C PHE A 192 7.33 8.59 16.25
N ASN A 193 8.47 8.30 16.89
CA ASN A 193 9.28 7.11 16.62
C ASN A 193 8.63 5.78 17.08
N LEU A 194 7.48 5.81 17.76
CA LEU A 194 6.68 4.60 17.99
C LEU A 194 5.92 4.16 16.74
N ALA A 195 5.66 5.07 15.79
CA ALA A 195 5.07 4.72 14.52
C ALA A 195 6.07 3.89 13.70
N THR A 196 5.60 2.80 13.10
CA THR A 196 6.42 1.95 12.23
C THR A 196 5.93 2.02 10.80
N GLU A 197 6.77 2.57 9.92
CA GLU A 197 6.59 2.55 8.49
C GLU A 197 6.73 1.11 7.98
N LYS A 198 5.66 0.57 7.40
CA LYS A 198 5.61 -0.79 6.86
C LYS A 198 4.77 -0.83 5.61
N SER A 199 5.13 -1.76 4.72
CA SER A 199 4.20 -2.25 3.71
C SER A 199 3.10 -3.05 4.39
N GLN A 200 1.84 -2.81 4.03
CA GLN A 200 0.70 -3.35 4.76
C GLN A 200 -0.59 -3.42 3.94
N VAL A 201 -1.54 -4.19 4.46
CA VAL A 201 -2.96 -4.19 4.07
C VAL A 201 -3.77 -3.79 5.30
N GLY A 202 -4.72 -2.86 5.15
CA GLY A 202 -5.46 -2.31 6.27
C GLY A 202 -4.61 -1.41 7.18
N GLY A 203 -5.09 -1.13 8.39
CA GLY A 203 -4.47 -0.19 9.31
C GLY A 203 -4.67 1.28 8.94
N TYR A 204 -3.68 2.10 9.29
CA TYR A 204 -3.57 3.54 9.00
C TYR A 204 -2.44 3.81 8.01
N PRO A 205 -2.65 4.67 7.00
CA PRO A 205 -1.65 4.97 5.99
C PRO A 205 -0.48 5.79 6.54
N PHE A 206 0.63 5.69 5.82
CA PHE A 206 1.79 6.55 5.95
C PHE A 206 1.96 7.37 4.67
N PHE A 207 2.48 8.58 4.84
CA PHE A 207 2.80 9.54 3.78
C PHE A 207 4.13 10.22 4.13
N THR A 208 4.97 10.49 3.14
CA THR A 208 6.14 11.37 3.35
C THR A 208 5.78 12.84 3.17
N GLN A 209 4.65 13.13 2.52
CA GLN A 209 4.11 14.46 2.29
C GLN A 209 2.76 14.61 3.02
N GLU A 210 1.66 14.73 2.28
CA GLU A 210 0.32 14.97 2.82
C GLU A 210 -0.66 13.88 2.35
N ASP A 211 -1.59 13.52 3.22
CA ASP A 211 -2.67 12.59 2.89
C ASP A 211 -3.60 13.20 1.81
N PRO A 212 -3.78 12.55 0.64
CA PRO A 212 -4.61 13.10 -0.43
C PRO A 212 -6.10 13.19 -0.06
N ARG A 213 -6.52 12.59 1.06
CA ARG A 213 -7.91 12.61 1.56
C ARG A 213 -8.23 13.87 2.36
N MET A 214 -7.23 14.69 2.73
CA MET A 214 -7.41 15.91 3.55
C MET A 214 -8.32 16.96 2.89
N TYR A 215 -8.42 16.95 1.57
CA TYR A 215 -9.16 17.96 0.81
C TYR A 215 -10.69 17.72 0.75
N THR A 216 -11.21 16.80 1.55
CA THR A 216 -12.65 16.51 1.68
C THR A 216 -13.04 16.22 3.12
N GLU A 217 -14.20 16.73 3.56
CA GLU A 217 -14.69 16.49 4.93
C GLU A 217 -15.06 15.01 5.17
N SER A 218 -15.44 14.29 4.12
CA SER A 218 -15.85 12.87 4.18
C SER A 218 -15.31 12.14 2.95
N PRO A 219 -14.09 11.58 3.00
CA PRO A 219 -13.51 10.85 1.89
C PRO A 219 -14.31 9.58 1.62
N HIS A 220 -14.67 9.36 0.36
CA HIS A 220 -15.32 8.12 -0.07
C HIS A 220 -14.35 6.93 0.09
N HIS A 221 -13.06 7.12 -0.20
CA HIS A 221 -12.00 6.12 -0.08
C HIS A 221 -11.39 6.15 1.32
N ASP A 222 -12.18 5.72 2.30
CA ASP A 222 -11.89 5.77 3.73
C ASP A 222 -10.96 4.66 4.25
N THR A 223 -10.72 3.62 3.45
CA THR A 223 -10.02 2.41 3.90
C THR A 223 -8.73 2.22 3.12
N LEU A 224 -7.61 2.08 3.84
CA LEU A 224 -6.34 1.65 3.24
C LEU A 224 -6.46 0.21 2.74
N LEU A 225 -6.46 0.03 1.41
CA LEU A 225 -6.51 -1.28 0.79
C LEU A 225 -5.12 -1.93 0.79
N PHE A 226 -4.10 -1.18 0.38
CA PHE A 226 -2.73 -1.66 0.27
C PHE A 226 -1.75 -0.51 0.33
N GLN A 227 -0.61 -0.75 0.97
CA GLN A 227 0.51 0.17 1.05
C GLN A 227 1.80 -0.59 0.75
N LEU A 228 2.64 0.00 -0.09
CA LEU A 228 3.98 -0.48 -0.38
C LEU A 228 4.97 0.64 -0.07
N ALA A 229 5.71 0.52 1.03
CA ALA A 229 6.75 1.48 1.39
C ALA A 229 8.08 1.10 0.72
N SER A 230 8.94 2.10 0.47
CA SER A 230 10.32 1.83 0.07
C SER A 230 11.02 0.97 1.12
N GLU A 231 11.79 -0.01 0.69
CA GLU A 231 12.41 -1.00 1.57
C GLU A 231 13.74 -1.47 1.01
N ASP A 232 14.77 -1.37 1.86
CA ASP A 232 16.08 -1.98 1.65
C ASP A 232 15.98 -3.50 1.73
N PHE A 233 16.68 -4.20 0.85
CA PHE A 233 16.88 -5.64 0.98
C PHE A 233 18.15 -5.97 1.78
N ASP A 234 19.22 -5.25 1.49
CA ASP A 234 20.50 -5.29 2.18
C ASP A 234 21.18 -3.91 2.10
N GLU A 235 22.33 -3.76 2.77
CA GLU A 235 23.07 -2.51 2.87
C GLU A 235 23.43 -1.85 1.51
N ASN A 236 23.32 -2.57 0.40
CA ASN A 236 23.71 -2.09 -0.94
C ASN A 236 22.58 -2.15 -1.97
N ARG A 237 21.37 -2.58 -1.60
CA ARG A 237 20.28 -2.79 -2.56
C ARG A 237 18.91 -2.46 -1.98
N MET A 238 18.28 -1.45 -2.56
CA MET A 238 16.84 -1.21 -2.43
C MET A 238 16.06 -2.30 -3.18
N ALA A 239 15.20 -3.03 -2.47
CA ALA A 239 14.23 -3.94 -3.11
C ALA A 239 13.07 -3.16 -3.72
N ILE A 240 12.59 -2.17 -2.98
CA ILE A 240 11.44 -1.34 -3.33
C ILE A 240 11.87 0.12 -3.19
N MET A 241 11.64 0.92 -4.22
CA MET A 241 11.97 2.35 -4.22
C MET A 241 10.89 3.17 -4.91
N TRP A 242 10.30 4.10 -4.16
CA TRP A 242 9.40 5.14 -4.66
C TRP A 242 10.11 6.48 -4.63
N GLY A 243 10.51 7.03 -5.79
CA GLY A 243 11.20 8.32 -5.86
C GLY A 243 12.41 8.39 -4.91
N ASP A 244 12.39 9.34 -3.97
CA ASP A 244 13.35 9.47 -2.87
C ASP A 244 12.77 8.86 -1.57
N CYS A 245 12.84 7.54 -1.45
CA CYS A 245 12.40 6.77 -0.26
C CYS A 245 10.95 7.00 0.17
N GLY A 246 10.04 7.03 -0.80
CA GLY A 246 8.63 7.25 -0.62
C GLY A 246 7.77 6.02 -0.31
N VAL A 247 6.46 6.19 -0.47
CA VAL A 247 5.44 5.16 -0.25
C VAL A 247 4.30 5.27 -1.28
N GLY A 248 3.79 4.13 -1.72
CA GLY A 248 2.58 4.05 -2.54
C GLY A 248 1.40 3.50 -1.76
N ASN A 249 0.23 4.12 -1.90
CA ASN A 249 -1.00 3.76 -1.20
C ASN A 249 -2.16 3.55 -2.20
N PHE A 250 -3.00 2.56 -1.91
CA PHE A 250 -4.27 2.33 -2.59
C PHE A 250 -5.38 2.36 -1.55
N PHE A 251 -6.42 3.16 -1.80
CA PHE A 251 -7.57 3.30 -0.91
C PHE A 251 -8.86 2.86 -1.59
N ILE A 252 -9.77 2.33 -0.79
CA ILE A 252 -11.08 1.83 -1.22
C ILE A 252 -12.14 2.33 -0.23
N ASN A 253 -13.40 2.36 -0.65
CA ASN A 253 -14.49 2.48 0.31
C ASN A 253 -14.68 1.18 1.11
N LYS A 254 -14.93 1.27 2.41
CA LYS A 254 -15.16 0.10 3.26
C LYS A 254 -16.26 -0.83 2.74
N GLN A 255 -17.37 -0.28 2.23
CA GLN A 255 -18.48 -1.08 1.74
C GLN A 255 -18.14 -1.77 0.41
N ASP A 256 -17.39 -1.10 -0.45
CA ASP A 256 -16.88 -1.68 -1.70
C ASP A 256 -15.91 -2.84 -1.41
N LEU A 257 -15.03 -2.71 -0.41
CA LEU A 257 -14.16 -3.80 0.05
C LEU A 257 -14.98 -5.02 0.51
N ILE A 258 -15.98 -4.82 1.37
CA ILE A 258 -16.87 -5.89 1.84
C ILE A 258 -17.60 -6.56 0.66
N ASN A 259 -18.00 -5.77 -0.32
CA ASN A 259 -18.69 -6.24 -1.52
C ASN A 259 -17.73 -6.82 -2.59
N ARG A 260 -16.42 -6.73 -2.38
CA ARG A 260 -15.36 -7.11 -3.32
C ARG A 260 -15.43 -6.34 -4.66
N ASP A 261 -15.87 -5.09 -4.61
CA ASP A 261 -15.89 -4.18 -5.76
C ASP A 261 -14.63 -3.33 -5.79
N PHE A 262 -13.68 -3.72 -6.65
CA PHE A 262 -12.39 -3.01 -6.80
C PHE A 262 -12.38 -2.08 -8.03
N SER A 263 -13.57 -1.70 -8.53
CA SER A 263 -13.68 -0.81 -9.70
C SER A 263 -13.35 0.65 -9.38
N ASN A 264 -13.47 1.06 -8.11
CA ASN A 264 -13.24 2.44 -7.66
C ASN A 264 -12.16 2.51 -6.57
N ILE A 265 -10.91 2.61 -6.99
CA ILE A 265 -9.73 2.65 -6.12
C ILE A 265 -9.05 4.00 -6.28
N LEU A 266 -8.70 4.66 -5.17
CA LEU A 266 -7.83 5.83 -5.18
C LEU A 266 -6.38 5.35 -5.09
N TYR A 267 -5.54 5.77 -6.04
CA TYR A 267 -4.10 5.53 -6.01
C TYR A 267 -3.35 6.82 -5.70
N ASN A 268 -2.38 6.73 -4.78
CA ASN A 268 -1.46 7.79 -4.43
C ASN A 268 -0.04 7.23 -4.28
N TRP A 269 0.97 8.06 -4.51
CA TRP A 269 2.29 7.85 -3.95
C TRP A 269 2.97 9.20 -3.74
N ASP A 270 3.86 9.27 -2.78
CA ASP A 270 4.72 10.42 -2.51
C ASP A 270 6.13 9.97 -2.16
N CYS A 271 7.07 10.92 -2.13
CA CYS A 271 8.43 10.71 -1.64
C CYS A 271 8.98 12.00 -1.00
N SER A 272 10.18 11.91 -0.41
CA SER A 272 10.86 13.06 0.19
C SER A 272 11.43 14.04 -0.84
#